data_AF-A0A1L9R425-F1
#
_entry.id   AF-A0A1L9R425-F1
#
_cell.length_a   1.000
_cell.length_b   1.000
_cell.length_c   1.000
_cell.angle_alpha   90.00
_cell.angle_beta   90.00
_cell.angle_gamma   90.00
#
_symmetry.space_group_name_H-M   'P 1'
#
loop_
_entity.id
_entity.type
_entity.pdbx_description
1 polymer ?
#
loop_
_entity_poly.entity_id
_entity_poly.type
_entity_poly.pdbx_seq_one_letter_code
_entity_poly.pdbx_strand_id
1 'polypeptide(L)'
;MSTSDQGLAIAQIAFYAAISIPALYCLISHGRHGLMGWIYVLAMCGLRLAGNAMSLNAYHNHEISPSASIINGIGLSPLLMASLGLLHESNHSIQHTLSPLLGMPGKVVTHLVVAGGIALAAASHGKESLLRGGLIIFALGWTMVAGLVFLSYRGGHSRRVLDEKKLLLAITVAMPLIGIRIIYSIATVFSSSGMSGGSLAVRVILGVLPEFLVMIDYVAVGIVTRNLARDRSEQKTVNGA
;
A
#
# COMPACT_ATOMS: atom_id res chain seq x y z
N MET A 1 15.15 -21.56 2.38
CA MET A 1 13.67 -21.55 2.47
C MET A 1 13.25 -22.90 3.03
N SER A 2 12.46 -22.92 4.11
CA SER A 2 11.94 -24.13 4.76
C SER A 2 10.64 -24.60 4.11
N THR A 3 10.18 -25.83 4.41
CA THR A 3 8.86 -26.33 3.93
C THR A 3 7.71 -25.42 4.35
N SER A 4 7.79 -24.83 5.55
CA SER A 4 6.82 -23.85 6.03
C SER A 4 6.82 -22.54 5.22
N ASP A 5 7.97 -22.12 4.69
CA ASP A 5 8.07 -20.95 3.82
C ASP A 5 7.42 -21.20 2.45
N GLN A 6 7.49 -22.44 1.95
CA GLN A 6 6.81 -22.85 0.73
C GLN A 6 5.29 -22.72 0.88
N GLY A 7 4.74 -23.23 1.98
CA GLY A 7 3.31 -23.09 2.28
C GLY A 7 2.87 -21.62 2.36
N LEU A 8 3.70 -20.77 2.97
CA LEU A 8 3.44 -19.33 3.06
C LEU A 8 3.46 -18.64 1.67
N ALA A 9 4.41 -19.00 0.80
CA ALA A 9 4.49 -18.45 -0.56
C ALA A 9 3.26 -18.85 -1.39
N ILE A 10 2.83 -20.12 -1.32
CA ILE A 10 1.64 -20.62 -2.02
C ILE A 10 0.38 -19.90 -1.51
N ALA A 11 0.24 -19.72 -0.19
CA ALA A 11 -0.89 -19.01 0.40
C ALA A 11 -0.95 -17.55 -0.08
N GLN A 12 0.19 -16.86 -0.17
CA GLN A 12 0.24 -15.50 -0.74
C GLN A 12 -0.17 -15.47 -2.21
N ILE A 13 0.32 -16.41 -3.03
CA ILE A 13 -0.06 -16.49 -4.45
C ILE A 13 -1.58 -16.65 -4.58
N ALA A 14 -2.16 -17.60 -3.83
CA ALA A 14 -3.60 -17.86 -3.86
C ALA A 14 -4.40 -16.61 -3.43
N PHE A 15 -3.99 -15.95 -2.34
CA PHE A 15 -4.66 -14.74 -1.86
C PHE A 15 -4.61 -13.59 -2.86
N TYR A 16 -3.43 -13.24 -3.38
CA TYR A 16 -3.29 -12.13 -4.31
C TYR A 16 -3.91 -12.42 -5.69
N ALA A 17 -3.93 -13.68 -6.13
CA ALA A 17 -4.68 -14.08 -7.32
C ALA A 17 -6.19 -13.84 -7.12
N ALA A 18 -6.75 -14.27 -5.98
CA ALA A 18 -8.16 -14.06 -5.67
C ALA A 18 -8.52 -12.58 -5.51
N ILE A 19 -7.69 -11.78 -4.83
CA ILE A 19 -7.88 -10.33 -4.63
C ILE A 19 -7.69 -9.52 -5.92
N SER A 20 -6.91 -10.01 -6.89
CA SER A 20 -6.66 -9.28 -8.14
C SER A 20 -7.94 -9.06 -8.97
N ILE A 21 -8.88 -10.01 -8.94
CA ILE A 21 -10.15 -9.93 -9.66
C ILE A 21 -11.03 -8.77 -9.17
N PRO A 22 -11.37 -8.68 -7.86
CA PRO A 22 -12.14 -7.54 -7.36
C PRO A 22 -11.34 -6.23 -7.39
N ALA A 23 -10.00 -6.26 -7.27
CA ALA A 23 -9.18 -5.06 -7.47
C ALA A 23 -9.29 -4.50 -8.90
N LEU A 24 -9.33 -5.37 -9.91
CA LEU A 24 -9.57 -4.98 -11.31
C LEU A 24 -10.97 -4.41 -11.50
N TYR A 25 -11.98 -5.00 -10.86
CA TYR A 25 -13.32 -4.46 -10.85
C TYR A 25 -13.38 -3.04 -10.25
N CYS A 26 -12.67 -2.79 -9.14
CA CYS A 26 -12.58 -1.47 -8.53
C CYS A 26 -11.88 -0.46 -9.46
N LEU A 27 -10.81 -0.86 -10.15
CA LEU A 27 -10.14 0.00 -11.15
C LEU A 27 -11.12 0.49 -12.22
N ILE A 28 -11.96 -0.41 -12.75
CA ILE A 28 -12.94 -0.09 -13.79
C ILE A 28 -14.06 0.78 -13.21
N SER A 29 -14.56 0.45 -12.01
CA SER A 29 -15.72 1.11 -11.41
C SER A 29 -15.44 2.57 -10.99
N HIS A 30 -14.23 2.85 -10.48
CA HIS A 30 -13.86 4.20 -10.02
C HIS A 30 -13.37 5.11 -11.16
N GLY A 31 -13.00 4.54 -12.30
CA GLY A 31 -12.58 5.26 -13.50
C GLY A 31 -11.42 6.23 -13.27
N ARG A 32 -11.46 7.39 -13.95
CA ARG A 32 -10.31 8.33 -14.01
C ARG A 32 -9.92 8.94 -12.65
N HIS A 33 -10.87 9.09 -11.73
CA HIS A 33 -10.62 9.74 -10.44
C HIS A 33 -9.99 8.81 -9.41
N GLY A 34 -10.27 7.50 -9.48
CA GLY A 34 -9.64 6.49 -8.63
C GLY A 34 -8.44 5.78 -9.27
N LEU A 35 -8.17 6.04 -10.56
CA LEU A 35 -7.17 5.34 -11.36
C LEU A 35 -5.83 5.14 -10.63
N MET A 36 -5.30 6.21 -10.03
CA MET A 36 -4.01 6.16 -9.35
C MET A 36 -4.03 5.21 -8.15
N GLY A 37 -5.08 5.21 -7.33
CA GLY A 37 -5.18 4.30 -6.18
C GLY A 37 -5.24 2.85 -6.63
N TRP A 38 -6.16 2.53 -7.55
CA TRP A 38 -6.44 1.16 -7.96
C TRP A 38 -5.33 0.53 -8.82
N ILE A 39 -4.62 1.32 -9.62
CA ILE A 39 -3.41 0.83 -10.31
C ILE A 39 -2.36 0.36 -9.30
N TYR A 40 -2.16 1.09 -8.19
CA TYR A 40 -1.21 0.67 -7.17
C TYR A 40 -1.68 -0.57 -6.39
N VAL A 41 -2.98 -0.74 -6.17
CA VAL A 41 -3.56 -1.99 -5.61
C VAL A 41 -3.26 -3.17 -6.55
N LEU A 42 -3.44 -3.01 -7.87
CA LEU A 42 -3.10 -4.05 -8.84
C LEU A 42 -1.59 -4.29 -8.96
N ALA A 43 -0.78 -3.23 -8.92
CA ALA A 43 0.67 -3.33 -8.92
C ALA A 43 1.16 -4.13 -7.70
N MET A 44 0.51 -3.93 -6.53
CA MET A 44 0.77 -4.74 -5.34
C MET A 44 0.50 -6.22 -5.59
N CYS A 45 -0.65 -6.55 -6.18
CA CYS A 45 -1.00 -7.92 -6.53
C CYS A 45 0.03 -8.53 -7.50
N GLY A 46 0.39 -7.81 -8.56
CA GLY A 46 1.37 -8.27 -9.55
C GLY A 46 2.75 -8.52 -8.94
N LEU A 47 3.27 -7.58 -8.14
CA LEU A 47 4.55 -7.73 -7.45
C LEU A 47 4.55 -8.93 -6.50
N ARG A 48 3.43 -9.19 -5.81
CA ARG A 48 3.32 -10.33 -4.89
C ARG A 48 3.18 -11.66 -5.58
N LEU A 49 2.43 -11.72 -6.67
CA LEU A 49 2.36 -12.92 -7.50
C LEU A 49 3.74 -13.25 -8.08
N ALA A 50 4.42 -12.27 -8.70
CA ALA A 50 5.75 -12.47 -9.27
C ALA A 50 6.79 -12.83 -8.19
N GLY A 51 6.85 -12.07 -7.09
CA GLY A 51 7.80 -12.27 -5.99
C GLY A 51 7.71 -13.65 -5.35
N ASN A 52 6.48 -14.10 -5.03
CA ASN A 52 6.26 -15.41 -4.44
C ASN A 52 6.44 -16.54 -5.47
N ALA A 53 6.05 -16.35 -6.73
CA ALA A 53 6.28 -17.34 -7.79
C ALA A 53 7.77 -17.58 -8.04
N MET A 54 8.59 -16.51 -8.11
CA MET A 54 10.05 -16.65 -8.23
C MET A 54 10.66 -17.31 -6.98
N SER A 55 10.17 -16.96 -5.78
CA SER A 55 10.64 -17.59 -4.53
C SER A 55 10.38 -19.10 -4.53
N LEU A 56 9.19 -19.50 -5.00
CA LEU A 56 8.80 -20.90 -5.11
C LEU A 56 9.62 -21.63 -6.19
N ASN A 57 9.83 -21.02 -7.35
CA ASN A 57 10.66 -21.60 -8.41
C ASN A 57 12.12 -21.78 -7.97
N ALA A 58 12.69 -20.79 -7.29
CA ALA A 58 14.05 -20.87 -6.76
C ALA A 58 14.19 -22.00 -5.73
N TYR A 59 13.17 -22.19 -4.89
CA TYR A 59 13.13 -23.31 -3.94
C TYR A 59 13.12 -24.68 -4.64
N HIS A 60 12.30 -24.85 -5.68
CA HIS A 60 12.22 -26.12 -6.43
C HIS A 60 13.51 -26.44 -7.19
N ASN A 61 14.25 -25.44 -7.66
CA ASN A 61 15.50 -25.62 -8.39
C ASN A 61 16.76 -25.59 -7.48
N HIS A 62 16.59 -25.50 -6.16
CA HIS A 62 17.68 -25.34 -5.18
C HIS A 62 18.58 -24.11 -5.43
N GLU A 63 18.03 -23.07 -6.06
CA GLU A 63 18.74 -21.83 -6.37
C GLU A 63 18.40 -20.70 -5.38
N ILE A 64 19.30 -19.74 -5.22
CA ILE A 64 19.02 -18.49 -4.52
C ILE A 64 18.63 -17.47 -5.58
N SER A 65 17.44 -16.88 -5.47
CA SER A 65 17.02 -15.76 -6.32
C SER A 65 17.12 -14.44 -5.54
N PRO A 66 18.20 -13.64 -5.72
CA PRO A 66 18.30 -12.30 -5.16
C PRO A 66 17.12 -11.43 -5.59
N SER A 67 16.66 -11.60 -6.83
CA SER A 67 15.54 -10.88 -7.42
C SER A 67 14.22 -11.11 -6.67
N ALA A 68 13.97 -12.33 -6.19
CA ALA A 68 12.79 -12.65 -5.41
C ALA A 68 12.78 -11.93 -4.05
N SER A 69 13.94 -11.82 -3.40
CA SER A 69 14.09 -11.11 -2.12
C SER A 69 13.89 -9.60 -2.29
N ILE A 70 14.44 -9.03 -3.37
CA ILE A 70 14.26 -7.61 -3.71
C ILE A 70 12.79 -7.31 -4.01
N ILE A 71 12.13 -8.11 -4.84
CA ILE A 71 10.74 -7.89 -5.24
C ILE A 71 9.78 -8.03 -4.04
N ASN A 72 10.01 -9.01 -3.15
CA ASN A 72 9.23 -9.13 -1.92
C ASN A 72 9.46 -7.96 -0.95
N GLY A 73 10.65 -7.36 -0.93
CA GLY A 73 10.95 -6.15 -0.18
C GLY A 73 10.29 -4.88 -0.74
N ILE A 74 10.21 -4.76 -2.07
CA ILE A 74 9.60 -3.61 -2.77
C ILE A 74 8.08 -3.58 -2.63
N GLY A 75 7.44 -4.71 -2.34
CA GLY A 75 5.98 -4.84 -2.20
C GLY A 75 5.32 -3.90 -1.19
N LEU A 76 6.07 -3.20 -0.32
CA LEU A 76 5.48 -2.19 0.57
C LEU A 76 5.15 -0.87 -0.14
N SER A 77 5.92 -0.51 -1.18
CA SER A 77 5.74 0.77 -1.89
C SER A 77 4.36 0.90 -2.54
N PRO A 78 3.89 -0.07 -3.36
CA PRO A 78 2.58 0.03 -3.98
C PRO A 78 1.44 0.17 -2.96
N LEU A 79 1.55 -0.46 -1.79
CA LEU A 79 0.51 -0.40 -0.76
C LEU A 79 0.35 1.04 -0.21
N LEU A 80 1.46 1.70 0.11
CA LEU A 80 1.46 3.07 0.61
C LEU A 80 1.09 4.08 -0.50
N MET A 81 1.51 3.78 -1.73
CA MET A 81 1.14 4.54 -2.92
C MET A 81 -0.35 4.44 -3.24
N ALA A 82 -0.96 3.26 -3.02
CA ALA A 82 -2.40 3.08 -3.10
C ALA A 82 -3.11 3.96 -2.06
N SER A 83 -2.60 4.04 -0.83
CA SER A 83 -3.14 4.97 0.19
C SER A 83 -3.16 6.41 -0.29
N LEU A 84 -2.07 6.88 -0.92
CA LEU A 84 -1.97 8.24 -1.46
C LEU A 84 -2.94 8.48 -2.63
N GLY A 85 -3.12 7.48 -3.50
CA GLY A 85 -4.07 7.52 -4.61
C GLY A 85 -5.53 7.53 -4.14
N LEU A 86 -5.89 6.66 -3.20
CA LEU A 86 -7.22 6.65 -2.56
C LEU A 86 -7.46 7.95 -1.77
N LEU A 87 -6.42 8.51 -1.14
CA LEU A 87 -6.51 9.80 -0.46
C LEU A 87 -6.81 10.91 -1.45
N HIS A 88 -6.17 10.92 -2.63
CA HIS A 88 -6.49 11.84 -3.71
C HIS A 88 -7.98 11.72 -4.10
N GLU A 89 -8.47 10.50 -4.30
CA GLU A 89 -9.86 10.27 -4.66
C GLU A 89 -10.84 10.73 -3.57
N SER A 90 -10.57 10.40 -2.29
CA SER A 90 -11.41 10.82 -1.17
C SER A 90 -11.51 12.35 -1.03
N ASN A 91 -10.50 13.08 -1.50
CA ASN A 91 -10.38 14.53 -1.35
C ASN A 91 -11.02 15.32 -2.50
N HIS A 92 -11.52 14.64 -3.54
CA HIS A 92 -11.95 15.28 -4.77
C HIS A 92 -12.96 16.40 -4.53
N SER A 93 -14.02 16.15 -3.75
CA SER A 93 -15.08 17.15 -3.55
C SER A 93 -14.66 18.37 -2.73
N ILE A 94 -13.58 18.27 -1.95
CA ILE A 94 -13.10 19.34 -1.06
C ILE A 94 -11.78 19.95 -1.53
N GLN A 95 -11.28 19.58 -2.72
CA GLN A 95 -9.94 19.93 -3.21
C GLN A 95 -9.61 21.43 -3.13
N HIS A 96 -10.60 22.30 -3.34
CA HIS A 96 -10.43 23.76 -3.32
C HIS A 96 -10.28 24.34 -1.91
N THR A 97 -10.62 23.58 -0.87
CA THR A 97 -10.57 24.00 0.53
C THR A 97 -9.38 23.40 1.30
N LEU A 98 -8.60 22.55 0.63
CA LEU A 98 -7.47 21.85 1.22
C LEU A 98 -6.22 22.74 1.28
N SER A 99 -5.35 22.45 2.23
CA SER A 99 -4.04 23.10 2.31
C SER A 99 -3.19 22.80 1.07
N PRO A 100 -2.23 23.68 0.72
CA PRO A 100 -1.30 23.43 -0.39
C PRO A 100 -0.52 22.10 -0.25
N LEU A 101 -0.34 21.62 0.99
CA LEU A 101 0.27 20.33 1.29
C LEU A 101 -0.53 19.13 0.76
N LEU A 102 -1.86 19.25 0.64
CA LEU A 102 -2.72 18.22 0.01
C LEU A 102 -2.90 18.46 -1.49
N GLY A 103 -2.37 19.56 -2.01
CA GLY A 103 -2.26 19.83 -3.43
C GLY A 103 -1.23 18.93 -4.12
N MET A 104 -1.05 19.15 -5.42
CA MET A 104 -0.05 18.44 -6.21
C MET A 104 1.37 18.45 -5.62
N PRO A 105 1.94 19.57 -5.12
CA PRO A 105 3.32 19.55 -4.65
C PRO A 105 3.53 18.61 -3.46
N GLY A 106 2.65 18.63 -2.45
CA GLY A 106 2.82 17.72 -1.30
C GLY A 106 2.61 16.25 -1.66
N LYS A 107 1.72 15.94 -2.61
CA LYS A 107 1.57 14.57 -3.17
C LYS A 107 2.83 14.13 -3.91
N VAL A 108 3.43 15.00 -4.73
CA VAL A 108 4.67 14.71 -5.47
C VAL A 108 5.84 14.50 -4.50
N VAL A 109 6.02 15.38 -3.52
CA VAL A 109 7.09 15.21 -2.52
C VAL A 109 6.92 13.89 -1.77
N THR A 110 5.71 13.57 -1.32
CA THR A 110 5.43 12.31 -0.63
C THR A 110 5.72 11.10 -1.53
N HIS A 111 5.31 11.16 -2.79
CA HIS A 111 5.62 10.12 -3.78
C HIS A 111 7.13 9.94 -3.95
N LEU A 112 7.89 11.03 -4.11
CA LEU A 112 9.34 10.98 -4.27
C LEU A 112 10.05 10.41 -3.05
N VAL A 113 9.60 10.74 -1.84
CA VAL A 113 10.16 10.19 -0.60
C VAL A 113 9.89 8.69 -0.50
N VAL A 114 8.65 8.27 -0.76
CA VAL A 114 8.24 6.85 -0.72
C VAL A 114 8.99 6.03 -1.78
N ALA A 115 8.97 6.47 -3.03
CA ALA A 115 9.66 5.81 -4.13
C ALA A 115 11.17 5.80 -3.94
N GLY A 116 11.75 6.93 -3.50
CA GLY A 116 13.18 7.08 -3.23
C GLY A 116 13.67 6.18 -2.11
N GLY A 117 12.91 6.07 -1.00
CA GLY A 117 13.27 5.18 0.12
C GLY A 117 13.33 3.71 -0.30
N ILE A 118 12.33 3.25 -1.06
CA ILE A 118 12.30 1.85 -1.52
C ILE A 118 13.31 1.59 -2.64
N ALA A 119 13.51 2.54 -3.54
CA ALA A 119 14.56 2.43 -4.57
C ALA A 119 15.95 2.32 -3.92
N LEU A 120 16.23 3.13 -2.87
CA LEU A 120 17.48 3.05 -2.13
C LEU A 120 17.65 1.72 -1.40
N ALA A 121 16.57 1.22 -0.76
CA ALA A 121 16.58 -0.07 -0.10
C ALA A 121 16.84 -1.23 -1.09
N ALA A 122 16.21 -1.18 -2.26
CA ALA A 122 16.37 -2.17 -3.33
C ALA A 122 17.77 -2.13 -3.96
N ALA A 123 18.36 -0.94 -4.11
CA ALA A 123 19.70 -0.73 -4.63
C ALA A 123 20.81 -0.99 -3.60
N SER A 124 20.48 -1.56 -2.44
CA SER A 124 21.47 -1.81 -1.38
C SER A 124 22.56 -2.79 -1.80
N HIS A 125 22.31 -3.74 -2.71
CA HIS A 125 23.29 -4.75 -3.17
C HIS A 125 24.06 -5.41 -2.01
N GLY A 126 23.39 -5.70 -0.88
CA GLY A 126 24.00 -6.27 0.32
C GLY A 126 24.67 -5.27 1.27
N LYS A 127 24.73 -3.97 0.91
CA LYS A 127 25.16 -2.90 1.80
C LYS A 127 24.06 -2.57 2.80
N GLU A 128 24.24 -3.05 4.02
CA GLU A 128 23.29 -2.89 5.10
C GLU A 128 22.96 -1.42 5.41
N SER A 129 23.94 -0.51 5.31
CA SER A 129 23.71 0.93 5.53
C SER A 129 22.72 1.54 4.54
N LEU A 130 22.78 1.16 3.26
CA LEU A 130 21.82 1.61 2.24
C LEU A 130 20.43 1.02 2.48
N LEU A 131 20.36 -0.27 2.83
CA LEU A 131 19.10 -0.94 3.16
C LEU A 131 18.41 -0.25 4.35
N ARG A 132 19.15 -0.04 5.44
CA ARG A 132 18.68 0.65 6.64
C ARG A 132 18.24 2.08 6.33
N GLY A 133 19.05 2.85 5.59
CA GLY A 133 18.73 4.21 5.18
C GLY A 133 17.47 4.29 4.33
N GLY A 134 17.32 3.39 3.35
CA GLY A 134 16.14 3.31 2.50
C GLY A 134 14.86 3.00 3.27
N LEU A 135 14.91 2.07 4.24
CA LEU A 135 13.78 1.76 5.10
C LEU A 135 13.39 2.91 6.04
N ILE A 136 14.37 3.67 6.56
CA ILE A 136 14.10 4.88 7.36
C ILE A 136 13.41 5.96 6.51
N ILE A 137 13.90 6.20 5.29
CA ILE A 137 13.28 7.16 4.36
C ILE A 137 11.86 6.71 3.98
N PHE A 138 11.65 5.40 3.78
CA PHE A 138 10.31 4.86 3.52
C PHE A 138 9.37 5.04 4.71
N ALA A 139 9.85 4.84 5.94
CA ALA A 139 9.08 5.12 7.15
C ALA A 139 8.73 6.61 7.29
N LEU A 140 9.64 7.51 6.92
CA LEU A 140 9.33 8.94 6.82
C LEU A 140 8.20 9.18 5.81
N GLY A 141 8.26 8.56 4.63
CA GLY A 141 7.17 8.61 3.65
C GLY A 141 5.82 8.16 4.22
N TRP A 142 5.80 7.10 5.03
CA TRP A 142 4.58 6.67 5.73
C TRP A 142 4.04 7.73 6.70
N THR A 143 4.92 8.36 7.51
CA THR A 143 4.48 9.45 8.41
C THR A 143 3.93 10.65 7.64
N MET A 144 4.49 10.96 6.46
CA MET A 144 3.97 12.01 5.58
C MET A 144 2.56 11.67 5.08
N VAL A 145 2.32 10.43 4.63
CA VAL A 145 0.97 9.99 4.22
C VAL A 145 -0.01 10.09 5.40
N ALA A 146 0.38 9.65 6.60
CA ALA A 146 -0.45 9.78 7.80
C ALA A 146 -0.75 11.26 8.14
N GLY A 147 0.23 12.16 7.99
CA GLY A 147 0.05 13.60 8.13
C GLY A 147 -0.92 14.17 7.09
N LEU A 148 -0.83 13.72 5.84
CA LEU A 148 -1.78 14.11 4.79
C LEU A 148 -3.20 13.64 5.11
N VAL A 149 -3.38 12.41 5.61
CA VAL A 149 -4.68 11.89 6.08
C VAL A 149 -5.23 12.77 7.21
N PHE A 150 -4.40 13.14 8.18
CA PHE A 150 -4.79 14.02 9.28
C PHE A 150 -5.24 15.42 8.79
N LEU A 151 -4.46 16.03 7.90
CA LEU A 151 -4.82 17.31 7.28
C LEU A 151 -6.10 17.19 6.44
N SER A 152 -6.33 16.03 5.82
CA SER A 152 -7.54 15.70 5.07
C SER A 152 -8.79 15.78 5.95
N TYR A 153 -8.74 15.27 7.18
CA TYR A 153 -9.84 15.42 8.15
C TYR A 153 -10.06 16.88 8.55
N ARG A 154 -8.98 17.64 8.77
CA ARG A 154 -9.07 19.07 9.13
C ARG A 154 -9.61 19.95 8.01
N GLY A 155 -9.35 19.59 6.75
CA GLY A 155 -9.70 20.39 5.56
C GLY A 155 -11.18 20.36 5.13
N GLY A 156 -12.10 19.95 6.01
CA GLY A 156 -13.54 19.99 5.73
C GLY A 156 -14.22 18.64 5.56
N HIS A 157 -13.98 17.70 6.49
CA HIS A 157 -14.60 16.37 6.50
C HIS A 157 -16.13 16.39 6.31
N SER A 158 -16.83 17.39 6.86
CA SER A 158 -18.28 17.51 6.75
C SER A 158 -18.79 17.64 5.30
N ARG A 159 -18.03 18.31 4.41
CA ARG A 159 -18.42 18.64 3.04
C ARG A 159 -18.22 17.49 2.03
N ARG A 160 -17.63 16.38 2.46
CA ARG A 160 -17.40 15.21 1.60
C ARG A 160 -18.68 14.43 1.32
N VAL A 161 -18.71 13.82 0.15
CA VAL A 161 -19.67 12.77 -0.19
C VAL A 161 -19.53 11.63 0.80
N LEU A 162 -20.62 10.92 1.10
CA LEU A 162 -20.64 9.80 2.04
C LEU A 162 -19.60 8.71 1.67
N ASP A 163 -19.49 8.37 0.39
CA ASP A 163 -18.52 7.41 -0.12
C ASP A 163 -17.05 7.89 -0.03
N GLU A 164 -16.80 9.20 -0.14
CA GLU A 164 -15.47 9.77 0.09
C GLU A 164 -15.04 9.66 1.56
N LYS A 165 -16.00 9.76 2.49
CA LYS A 165 -15.73 9.55 3.93
C LYS A 165 -15.35 8.09 4.21
N LYS A 166 -16.01 7.14 3.54
CA LYS A 166 -15.68 5.71 3.65
C LYS A 166 -14.27 5.43 3.15
N LEU A 167 -13.88 6.00 1.99
CA LEU A 167 -12.51 5.89 1.48
C LEU A 167 -11.49 6.46 2.47
N LEU A 168 -11.74 7.64 3.03
CA LEU A 168 -10.84 8.23 4.03
C LEU A 168 -10.72 7.38 5.30
N LEU A 169 -11.83 6.79 5.75
CA LEU A 169 -11.84 5.89 6.91
C LEU A 169 -11.00 4.63 6.64
N ALA A 170 -11.16 3.98 5.48
CA ALA A 170 -10.36 2.81 5.10
C ALA A 170 -8.87 3.14 5.10
N ILE A 171 -8.46 4.26 4.49
CA ILE A 171 -7.06 4.70 4.52
C ILE A 171 -6.57 4.88 5.96
N THR A 172 -7.40 5.44 6.84
CA THR A 172 -7.06 5.69 8.25
C THR A 172 -6.89 4.37 9.03
N VAL A 173 -7.72 3.37 8.76
CA VAL A 173 -7.61 2.02 9.33
C VAL A 173 -6.37 1.29 8.79
N ALA A 174 -6.03 1.50 7.52
CA ALA A 174 -4.85 0.91 6.91
C ALA A 174 -3.53 1.49 7.44
N MET A 175 -3.47 2.77 7.81
CA MET A 175 -2.24 3.42 8.29
C MET A 175 -1.53 2.68 9.43
N PRO A 176 -2.19 2.29 10.54
CA PRO A 176 -1.53 1.52 11.61
C PRO A 176 -1.08 0.14 11.15
N LEU A 177 -1.83 -0.54 10.28
CA LEU A 177 -1.46 -1.87 9.74
C LEU A 177 -0.20 -1.78 8.88
N ILE A 178 -0.12 -0.78 8.00
CA ILE A 178 1.08 -0.49 7.21
C ILE A 178 2.25 -0.12 8.14
N GLY A 179 1.99 0.66 9.18
CA GLY A 179 2.99 1.03 10.19
C GLY A 179 3.61 -0.19 10.89
N ILE A 180 2.77 -1.12 11.38
CA ILE A 180 3.22 -2.39 11.98
C ILE A 180 4.15 -3.13 11.03
N ARG A 181 3.76 -3.22 9.75
CA ARG A 181 4.53 -3.92 8.74
C ARG A 181 5.89 -3.27 8.47
N ILE A 182 5.95 -1.94 8.43
CA ILE A 182 7.19 -1.17 8.26
C ILE A 182 8.11 -1.35 9.46
N ILE A 183 7.57 -1.24 10.68
CA ILE A 183 8.33 -1.43 11.92
C ILE A 183 8.92 -2.83 11.96
N TYR A 184 8.14 -3.84 11.58
CA TYR A 184 8.65 -5.21 11.46
C TYR A 184 9.80 -5.30 10.44
N SER A 185 9.66 -4.74 9.23
CA SER A 185 10.76 -4.70 8.25
C SER A 185 12.02 -4.07 8.83
N ILE A 186 11.91 -2.93 9.50
CA ILE A 186 13.03 -2.25 10.15
C ILE A 186 13.63 -3.16 11.23
N ALA A 187 12.82 -3.70 12.14
CA ALA A 187 13.29 -4.58 13.20
C ALA A 187 14.06 -5.78 12.64
N THR A 188 13.59 -6.39 11.55
CA THR A 188 14.29 -7.53 10.93
C THR A 188 15.66 -7.18 10.35
N VAL A 189 15.83 -5.97 9.81
CA VAL A 189 17.10 -5.51 9.23
C VAL A 189 18.07 -5.00 10.30
N PHE A 190 17.55 -4.47 11.41
CA PHE A 190 18.38 -3.94 12.49
C PHE A 190 18.74 -4.99 13.56
N SER A 191 18.17 -6.20 13.48
CA SER A 191 18.47 -7.28 14.43
C SER A 191 19.79 -7.98 14.11
N SER A 192 20.61 -8.21 15.15
CA SER A 192 21.93 -8.86 15.06
C SER A 192 21.88 -10.37 14.81
N SER A 193 20.71 -11.01 14.93
CA SER A 193 20.52 -12.45 14.79
C SER A 193 20.29 -12.94 13.35
N GLY A 194 20.66 -12.14 12.34
CA GLY A 194 20.50 -12.48 10.93
C GLY A 194 19.09 -12.24 10.38
N MET A 195 19.05 -11.98 9.08
CA MET A 195 17.89 -11.59 8.23
C MET A 195 16.70 -12.58 8.19
N SER A 196 16.58 -13.52 9.13
CA SER A 196 15.56 -14.57 9.10
C SER A 196 14.15 -14.10 9.46
N GLY A 197 14.02 -12.90 10.04
CA GLY A 197 12.71 -12.32 10.40
C GLY A 197 12.03 -12.97 11.62
N GLY A 198 12.77 -13.77 12.40
CA GLY A 198 12.23 -14.48 13.56
C GLY A 198 11.48 -15.76 13.17
N SER A 199 10.64 -16.25 14.09
CA SER A 199 9.88 -17.49 13.84
C SER A 199 8.86 -17.31 12.71
N LEU A 200 8.42 -18.44 12.12
CA LEU A 200 7.38 -18.42 11.09
C LEU A 200 6.13 -17.64 11.56
N ALA A 201 5.73 -17.81 12.82
CA ALA A 201 4.58 -17.11 13.38
C ALA A 201 4.76 -15.59 13.36
N VAL A 202 5.94 -15.09 13.72
CA VAL A 202 6.27 -13.65 13.67
C VAL A 202 6.19 -13.14 12.24
N ARG A 203 6.75 -13.88 11.28
CA ARG A 203 6.72 -13.53 9.86
C ARG A 203 5.29 -13.47 9.30
N VAL A 204 4.43 -14.40 9.72
CA VAL A 204 3.02 -14.41 9.30
C VAL A 204 2.27 -13.25 9.93
N ILE A 205 2.35 -13.07 11.24
CA ILE A 205 1.53 -12.10 11.99
C ILE A 205 1.98 -10.65 11.73
N LEU A 206 3.28 -10.39 11.66
CA LEU A 206 3.81 -9.03 11.49
C LEU A 206 4.21 -8.71 10.05
N GLY A 207 4.49 -9.75 9.25
CA GLY A 207 4.93 -9.60 7.87
C GLY A 207 3.82 -9.71 6.84
N VAL A 208 2.91 -10.67 6.97
CA VAL A 208 1.92 -10.98 5.90
C VAL A 208 0.52 -10.53 6.26
N LEU A 209 0.09 -10.79 7.50
CA LEU A 209 -1.26 -10.49 7.96
C LEU A 209 -1.64 -9.00 7.83
N PRO A 210 -0.79 -8.01 8.21
CA PRO A 210 -1.17 -6.60 8.09
C PRO A 210 -1.41 -6.21 6.63
N GLU A 211 -0.64 -6.78 5.70
CA GLU A 211 -0.78 -6.51 4.27
C GLU A 211 -2.07 -7.11 3.71
N PHE A 212 -2.42 -8.33 4.12
CA PHE A 212 -3.68 -8.95 3.72
C PHE A 212 -4.87 -8.14 4.22
N LEU A 213 -4.83 -7.70 5.48
CA LEU A 213 -5.90 -6.89 6.07
C LEU A 213 -6.07 -5.56 5.32
N VAL A 214 -4.97 -4.88 4.97
CA VAL A 214 -5.04 -3.64 4.16
C VAL A 214 -5.61 -3.91 2.77
N MET A 215 -5.22 -5.00 2.11
CA MET A 215 -5.75 -5.35 0.79
C MET A 215 -7.24 -5.67 0.82
N ILE A 216 -7.69 -6.40 1.84
CA ILE A 216 -9.12 -6.67 2.06
C ILE A 216 -9.86 -5.37 2.30
N ASP A 217 -9.35 -4.51 3.18
CA ASP A 217 -9.95 -3.21 3.50
C ASP A 217 -10.09 -2.33 2.24
N TYR A 218 -9.02 -2.19 1.46
CA TYR A 218 -9.01 -1.40 0.23
C TYR A 218 -9.98 -1.96 -0.81
N VAL A 219 -9.97 -3.27 -1.05
CA VAL A 219 -10.90 -3.86 -2.02
C VAL A 219 -12.35 -3.76 -1.53
N ALA A 220 -12.60 -4.01 -0.25
CA ALA A 220 -13.95 -3.91 0.34
C ALA A 220 -14.50 -2.49 0.23
N VAL A 221 -13.72 -1.47 0.60
CA VAL A 221 -14.17 -0.08 0.45
C VAL A 221 -14.36 0.30 -1.01
N GLY A 222 -13.54 -0.21 -1.94
CA GLY A 222 -13.71 0.02 -3.38
C GLY A 222 -15.02 -0.54 -3.91
N ILE A 223 -15.36 -1.77 -3.52
CA ILE A 223 -16.64 -2.37 -3.92
C ILE A 223 -17.81 -1.58 -3.32
N VAL A 224 -17.71 -1.17 -2.05
CA VAL A 224 -18.75 -0.38 -1.38
C VAL A 224 -18.92 1.00 -2.01
N THR A 225 -17.83 1.61 -2.48
CA THR A 225 -17.82 2.98 -3.04
C THR A 225 -17.82 3.02 -4.57
N ARG A 226 -18.15 1.90 -5.22
CA ARG A 226 -18.20 1.76 -6.69
C ARG A 226 -19.08 2.78 -7.40
N ASN A 227 -20.06 3.36 -6.71
CA ASN A 227 -21.01 4.34 -7.27
C ASN A 227 -20.56 5.79 -7.05
N LEU A 228 -19.35 6.02 -6.53
CA LEU A 228 -18.87 7.35 -6.15
C LEU A 228 -18.95 8.39 -7.28
N ALA A 229 -18.78 7.97 -8.54
CA ALA A 229 -18.95 8.87 -9.69
C ALA A 229 -20.39 9.40 -9.81
N ARG A 230 -21.40 8.56 -9.54
CA ARG A 230 -22.81 8.93 -9.53
C ARG A 230 -23.12 9.84 -8.35
N ASP A 231 -22.68 9.47 -7.14
CA ASP A 231 -22.96 10.24 -5.93
C ASP A 231 -22.41 11.69 -6.02
N ARG A 232 -21.24 11.87 -6.66
CA ARG A 232 -20.69 13.21 -6.95
C ARG A 232 -21.56 14.03 -7.90
N SER A 233 -22.21 13.39 -8.87
CA SER A 233 -23.11 14.08 -9.81
C SER A 233 -24.39 14.55 -9.12
N GLU A 234 -24.98 13.71 -8.26
CA GLU A 234 -26.18 14.01 -7.48
C GLU A 234 -25.92 15.17 -6.49
N GLN A 235 -24.77 15.16 -5.80
CA GLN A 235 -24.44 16.25 -4.88
C GLN A 235 -24.21 17.59 -5.61
N LYS A 236 -23.69 17.59 -6.85
CA LYS A 236 -23.58 18.81 -7.66
C LYS A 236 -24.95 19.35 -8.08
N THR A 237 -25.89 18.48 -8.44
CA THR A 237 -27.26 18.91 -8.77
C THR A 237 -27.98 19.52 -7.57
N VAL A 238 -27.79 18.96 -6.37
CA VAL A 238 -28.41 19.49 -5.14
C VAL A 238 -27.82 20.84 -4.73
N ASN A 239 -26.50 21.04 -4.89
CA ASN A 239 -25.85 22.31 -4.52
C ASN A 239 -26.01 23.43 -5.57
N GLY A 240 -26.43 23.08 -6.79
CA GLY A 240 -26.64 24.03 -7.89
C GLY A 240 -28.11 24.41 -8.11
N ALA A 241 -29.04 23.78 -7.39
CA ALA A 241 -30.46 24.14 -7.31
C ALA A 241 -30.71 24.97 -6.05
#